data_AF-A0A2G5L788-F1
#
_entry.id   AF-A0A2G5L788-F1
#
_cell.length_a   1.000
_cell.length_b   1.000
_cell.length_c   1.000
_cell.angle_alpha   90.00
_cell.angle_beta   90.00
_cell.angle_gamma   90.00
#
_symmetry.space_group_name_H-M   'P 1'
#
loop_
_entity.id
_entity.type
_entity.pdbx_description
1 polymer ?
#
loop_
_entity_poly.entity_id
_entity_poly.type
_entity_poly.pdbx_seq_one_letter_code
_entity_poly.pdbx_strand_id
1 'polypeptide(L)' 'MHSVLAFGMPGGWELVIIVLVIVLLFGAKKIPELAKGLGRGIREFKDASKEIKDEIEDGIKEDKK' A
#
# COMPACT_ATOMS: atom_id res chain seq x y z
N MET A 1 -23.79 -28.16 1.61
CA MET A 1 -24.37 -27.23 0.61
C MET A 1 -23.88 -25.85 0.98
N HIS A 2 -23.39 -25.15 -0.03
CA HIS A 2 -22.60 -23.92 0.03
C HIS A 2 -23.29 -22.79 0.83
N SER A 3 -22.70 -22.39 1.95
CA SER A 3 -23.10 -21.18 2.68
C SER A 3 -22.41 -19.96 2.04
N VAL A 4 -22.80 -19.61 0.81
CA VAL A 4 -22.25 -18.48 0.04
C VAL A 4 -22.69 -17.10 0.57
N LEU A 5 -23.32 -17.01 1.75
CA LEU A 5 -24.13 -15.85 2.13
C LEU A 5 -24.09 -15.54 3.64
N ALA A 6 -22.90 -15.56 4.27
CA ALA A 6 -22.70 -14.91 5.56
C ALA A 6 -22.00 -13.56 5.36
N PHE A 7 -22.83 -12.56 5.17
CA PHE A 7 -22.57 -11.15 4.89
C PHE A 7 -21.60 -10.53 5.93
N GLY A 8 -20.29 -10.48 5.63
CA GLY A 8 -19.38 -9.53 6.29
C GLY A 8 -17.95 -9.99 6.52
N MET A 9 -17.71 -11.28 6.81
CA MET A 9 -16.36 -11.82 6.96
C MET A 9 -16.32 -13.25 6.42
N PRO A 10 -15.54 -13.53 5.36
CA PRO A 10 -15.24 -14.91 5.00
C PRO A 10 -14.60 -15.58 6.22
N GLY A 11 -15.10 -16.74 6.61
CA GLY A 11 -14.47 -17.55 7.65
C GLY A 11 -13.00 -17.79 7.29
N GLY A 12 -12.15 -18.06 8.29
CA GLY A 12 -10.70 -18.18 8.07
C GLY A 12 -10.31 -19.14 6.93
N TRP A 13 -11.12 -20.16 6.68
CA TRP A 13 -10.93 -21.11 5.57
C TRP A 13 -11.16 -20.50 4.17
N GLU A 14 -12.17 -19.63 4.02
CA GLU A 14 -12.49 -18.97 2.75
C GLU A 14 -11.42 -17.94 2.38
N LEU A 15 -10.89 -17.21 3.37
CA LEU A 15 -9.76 -16.30 3.16
C LEU A 15 -8.52 -17.06 2.66
N VAL A 16 -8.23 -18.24 3.21
CA VAL A 16 -7.11 -19.07 2.74
C VAL A 16 -7.29 -19.47 1.28
N ILE A 17 -8.49 -19.86 0.87
CA ILE A 17 -8.78 -20.22 -0.53
C ILE A 17 -8.63 -19.00 -1.45
N ILE A 18 -9.13 -17.82 -1.05
CA ILE A 18 -8.99 -16.59 -1.83
C ILE A 18 -7.51 -16.22 -2.00
N VAL A 19 -6.73 -16.25 -0.92
CA VAL A 19 -5.29 -16.00 -0.96
C VAL A 19 -4.59 -17.01 -1.85
N LEU A 20 -4.97 -18.28 -1.79
CA LEU A 20 -4.41 -19.34 -2.64
C LEU A 20 -4.66 -19.06 -4.12
N VAL A 21 -5.89 -18.67 -4.50
CA VAL A 21 -6.23 -18.32 -5.88
C VAL A 21 -5.43 -17.10 -6.35
N ILE A 22 -5.33 -16.05 -5.53
CA ILE A 22 -4.52 -14.87 -5.85
C ILE A 22 -3.05 -15.26 -6.06
N VAL A 23 -2.51 -16.11 -5.20
CA VAL A 23 -1.14 -16.61 -5.31
C VAL A 23 -0.92 -17.49 -6.55
N LEU A 24 -1.92 -18.26 -6.98
CA LEU A 24 -1.83 -19.04 -8.21
C LEU A 24 -1.87 -18.15 -9.47
N LEU A 25 -2.70 -17.11 -9.48
CA LEU A 25 -2.84 -16.20 -10.62
C LEU A 25 -1.65 -15.25 -10.77
N PHE A 26 -1.23 -14.62 -9.67
CA PHE A 26 -0.16 -13.63 -9.68
C PHE A 26 1.21 -14.25 -9.36
N GLY A 27 1.26 -15.41 -8.71
CA GLY A 27 2.50 -16.00 -8.20
C GLY A 27 2.87 -15.45 -6.81
N ALA A 28 3.31 -16.33 -5.91
CA ALA A 28 3.71 -15.98 -4.55
C ALA A 28 4.81 -14.90 -4.49
N LYS A 29 5.64 -14.79 -5.54
CA LYS A 29 6.73 -13.82 -5.64
C LYS A 29 6.30 -12.42 -6.08
N LYS A 30 5.19 -12.27 -6.82
CA LYS A 30 4.76 -10.95 -7.32
C LYS A 30 4.18 -10.07 -6.21
N ILE A 31 3.43 -10.63 -5.26
CA ILE A 31 2.89 -9.88 -4.13
C ILE A 31 3.98 -9.11 -3.34
N PRO A 32 5.07 -9.75 -2.86
CA PRO A 32 6.12 -9.05 -2.13
C PRO A 32 6.95 -8.12 -3.03
N GLU A 33 7.10 -8.44 -4.31
CA GLU A 33 7.79 -7.58 -5.28
C GLU A 33 7.03 -6.27 -5.51
N LEU A 34 5.72 -6.35 -5.72
CA LEU A 34 4.83 -5.19 -5.81
C LEU A 34 4.82 -4.38 -4.52
N ALA A 35 4.73 -5.04 -3.36
CA ALA A 35 4.79 -4.36 -2.06
C ALA A 35 6.12 -3.62 -1.85
N LYS A 36 7.26 -4.20 -2.25
CA LYS A 36 8.58 -3.54 -2.20
C LYS A 36 8.68 -2.37 -3.18
N GLY A 37 8.13 -2.50 -4.39
CA GLY A 37 8.07 -1.42 -5.39
C GLY A 37 7.24 -0.25 -4.89
N LEU A 38 6.02 -0.54 -4.45
CA LEU A 38 5.07 0.44 -3.89
C LEU A 38 5.66 1.12 -2.64
N GLY A 39 6.26 0.34 -1.73
CA GLY A 39 6.89 0.88 -0.52
C GLY A 39 8.06 1.84 -0.79
N ARG A 40 8.89 1.55 -1.81
CA ARG A 40 9.94 2.48 -2.27
C ARG A 40 9.34 3.75 -2.86
N GLY A 41 8.35 3.62 -3.74
CA GLY A 41 7.68 4.77 -4.34
C GLY A 41 7.01 5.69 -3.31
N ILE A 42 6.31 5.12 -2.32
CA ILE A 42 5.73 5.92 -1.22
C ILE A 42 6.80 6.64 -0.43
N ARG A 43 7.94 5.99 -0.16
CA ARG A 43 9.04 6.60 0.59
C ARG A 43 9.65 7.77 -0.17
N GLU A 44 10.01 7.57 -1.43
CA GLU A 44 10.56 8.62 -2.30
C GLU A 44 9.57 9.80 -2.44
N PHE A 45 8.29 9.50 -2.64
CA PHE A 45 7.24 10.53 -2.70
C PHE A 45 7.15 11.33 -1.40
N LYS A 46 7.22 10.66 -0.25
CA LYS A 46 7.17 11.31 1.07
C LYS A 46 8.40 12.17 1.30
N ASP A 47 9.59 11.69 0.93
CA ASP A 47 10.85 12.40 1.12
C ASP A 47 10.86 13.67 0.24
N ALA A 48 10.50 13.57 -1.04
CA ALA A 48 10.38 14.72 -1.94
C ALA A 48 9.31 15.73 -1.47
N SER A 49 8.15 15.24 -0.99
CA SER A 49 7.10 16.11 -0.44
C SER A 49 7.57 16.87 0.80
N LYS A 50 8.46 16.26 1.61
CA LYS A 50 9.01 16.89 2.80
C LYS A 50 10.01 17.99 2.44
N GLU A 51 10.89 17.72 1.49
CA GLU A 51 11.87 18.70 0.99
C GLU A 51 11.18 19.95 0.43
N ILE A 52 10.17 19.77 -0.42
CA ILE A 52 9.36 20.87 -0.96
C ILE A 52 8.69 21.68 0.16
N LYS A 53 8.16 20.99 1.18
CA LYS A 53 7.50 21.66 2.30
C LYS A 53 8.48 22.49 3.13
N ASP A 54 9.66 21.94 3.40
CA ASP A 54 10.73 22.60 4.16
C ASP A 54 11.24 23.83 3.36
N GLU A 55 11.43 23.73 2.04
CA GLU A 55 11.78 24.86 1.16
C GLU A 55 10.74 26.00 1.17
N ILE A 56 9.45 25.64 1.08
CA ILE A 56 8.36 26.63 1.12
C ILE A 56 8.33 27.33 2.49
N GLU A 57 8.53 26.57 3.58
CA GLU A 57 8.51 27.12 4.94
C GLU A 57 9.69 28.06 5.20
N ASP A 58 10.87 27.76 4.66
CA ASP A 58 12.07 28.59 4.78
C ASP A 58 11.98 29.86 3.93
N GLY A 59 11.46 29.76 2.69
CA GLY A 59 11.22 30.95 1.84
C GLY A 59 10.22 31.94 2.45
N ILE A 60 9.16 31.44 3.10
CA ILE A 60 8.18 32.29 3.80
C ILE A 60 8.78 32.97 5.06
N LYS A 61 9.78 32.34 5.70
CA LYS A 61 10.47 32.92 6.86
C LYS A 61 11.47 34.01 6.48
N GLU A 62 12.10 33.92 5.30
CA GLU A 62 13.01 34.96 4.79
C GLU A 62 12.26 36.24 4.36
N ASP A 63 11.09 36.12 3.70
CA ASP A 63 10.27 37.28 3.28
C ASP A 63 9.66 38.08 4.45
N LYS A 64 9.65 37.52 5.66
CA LYS A 64 9.09 38.16 6.87
C LYS A 64 10.12 38.89 7.75
N LYS A 65 11.40 38.89 7.38
CA LYS A 65 12.50 39.47 8.16
C LYS A 65 13.06 40.72 7.51
#